data_AF-A0A3L7W4X9-F1
#
_entry.id   AF-A0A3L7W4X9-F1
#
_cell.length_a   1.000
_cell.length_b   1.000
_cell.length_c   1.000
_cell.angle_alpha   90.00
_cell.angle_beta   90.00
_cell.angle_gamma   90.00
#
_symmetry.space_group_name_H-M   'P 1'
#
loop_
_entity.id
_entity.type
_entity.pdbx_description
1 polymer ?
#
loop_
_entity_poly.entity_id
_entity_poly.type
_entity_poly.pdbx_seq_one_letter_code
_entity_poly.pdbx_strand_id
1 'polypeptide(L)' 'MVRISRAANGGLEIGASGGRGAWICASDEAIDVATTTATLARALRGKVEREDVERLNESLRERQATERRGA' A
#
# COMPACT_ATOMS: atom_id res chain seq x y z
N MET A 1 4.29 -10.27 2.54
CA MET A 1 3.33 -9.35 3.21
C MET A 1 3.94 -7.96 3.19
N VAL A 2 3.15 -6.91 2.94
CA VAL A 2 3.63 -5.52 2.93
C VAL A 2 2.84 -4.66 3.92
N ARG A 3 3.51 -3.64 4.47
CA ARG A 3 2.87 -2.63 5.30
C ARG A 3 2.59 -1.40 4.46
N ILE A 4 1.35 -0.92 4.45
CA ILE A 4 0.98 0.38 3.89
C ILE A 4 0.87 1.37 5.04
N SER A 5 1.51 2.51 4.89
CA SER A 5 1.53 3.58 5.88
C SER A 5 1.15 4.91 5.21
N ARG A 6 0.78 5.91 6.02
CA ARG A 6 0.54 7.26 5.51
C ARG A 6 1.77 8.13 5.75
N ALA A 7 2.32 8.66 4.67
CA ALA A 7 3.46 9.57 4.68
C ALA A 7 3.08 10.94 5.27
N ALA A 8 4.08 11.73 5.66
CA ALA A 8 3.89 13.06 6.23
C ALA A 8 3.21 14.05 5.28
N ASN A 9 3.36 13.85 3.96
CA ASN A 9 2.66 14.63 2.93
C ASN A 9 1.18 14.21 2.75
N GLY A 10 0.69 13.23 3.52
CA GLY A 10 -0.67 12.72 3.46
C GLY A 10 -0.88 11.57 2.47
N GLY A 11 0.11 11.27 1.62
CA GLY A 11 0.05 10.18 0.64
C GLY A 11 0.25 8.79 1.26
N LEU A 12 -0.07 7.75 0.49
CA LEU A 12 0.16 6.36 0.89
C LEU A 12 1.47 5.81 0.35
N GLU A 13 2.16 5.02 1.17
CA GLU A 13 3.45 4.41 0.81
C GLU A 13 3.58 2.98 1.33
N ILE A 14 4.40 2.18 0.65
CA ILE A 14 4.76 0.83 1.09
C ILE A 14 6.00 0.89 1.97
N GLY A 15 5.91 0.34 3.18
CA GLY A 15 7.02 0.21 4.10
C GLY A 15 6.75 0.80 5.49
N ALA A 16 7.82 0.85 6.28
CA ALA A 16 7.76 1.31 7.65
C ALA A 16 8.08 2.80 7.75
N SER A 17 7.06 3.64 7.59
CA SER A 17 7.07 4.95 8.20
C SER A 17 6.48 4.88 9.61
N GLY A 18 6.91 5.79 10.48
CA GLY A 18 6.36 5.94 11.81
C GLY A 18 4.86 6.25 11.76
N GLY A 19 4.10 5.79 12.75
CA GLY A 19 2.66 6.06 12.85
C GLY A 19 1.74 4.91 12.40
N ARG A 20 0.53 5.25 11.94
CA ARG A 20 -0.52 4.28 11.57
C ARG A 20 -0.18 3.58 10.25
N GLY A 21 -0.34 2.25 10.23
CA GLY A 21 -0.22 1.46 9.02
C GLY A 21 -1.13 0.23 9.03
N ALA A 22 -1.35 -0.34 7.86
CA ALA A 22 -2.11 -1.55 7.63
C ALA A 22 -1.22 -2.62 6.98
N TRP A 23 -1.37 -3.87 7.39
CA TRP A 23 -0.67 -4.99 6.77
C TRP A 23 -1.57 -5.63 5.72
N ILE A 24 -1.04 -5.84 4.52
CA ILE A 24 -1.74 -6.52 3.43
C ILE A 24 -0.86 -7.61 2.82
N CYS A 25 -1.50 -8.59 2.20
CA CYS A 25 -0.79 -9.55 1.37
C CYS A 25 -0.08 -8.82 0.22
N ALA A 26 1.09 -9.32 -0.18
CA ALA A 26 1.89 -8.73 -1.25
C ALA A 26 1.39 -9.22 -2.62
N SER A 27 0.12 -8.96 -2.93
CA SER A 27 -0.52 -9.32 -4.20
C SER A 27 -1.35 -8.15 -4.71
N ASP A 28 -1.40 -7.98 -6.04
CA ASP A 28 -2.20 -6.93 -6.69
C ASP A 28 -3.68 -7.00 -6.25
N GLU A 29 -4.23 -8.22 -6.15
CA GLU A 29 -5.60 -8.45 -5.71
C GLU A 29 -5.86 -7.99 -4.25
N ALA A 30 -4.86 -8.07 -3.36
CA ALA A 30 -5.02 -7.66 -1.98
C ALA A 30 -5.11 -6.13 -1.82
N ILE A 31 -4.43 -5.35 -2.68
CA ILE A 31 -4.59 -3.89 -2.72
C ILE A 31 -6.00 -3.54 -3.19
N ASP A 32 -6.44 -4.12 -4.31
CA ASP A 32 -7.73 -3.81 -4.91
C ASP A 32 -8.88 -4.16 -3.97
N VAL A 33 -8.82 -5.33 -3.31
CA VAL A 33 -9.82 -5.71 -2.29
C VAL A 33 -9.79 -4.79 -1.07
N ALA A 34 -8.61 -4.44 -0.56
CA ALA A 34 -8.51 -3.61 0.64
C ALA A 34 -8.96 -2.15 0.41
N THR A 35 -8.85 -1.67 -0.84
CA THR A 35 -9.27 -0.32 -1.25
C THR A 35 -10.76 -0.25 -1.57
N THR A 36 -11.30 -1.23 -2.31
CA THR A 36 -12.74 -1.31 -2.63
C THR A 36 -13.64 -1.50 -1.41
N THR A 37 -13.15 -2.20 -0.39
CA THR A 37 -13.91 -2.46 0.86
C THR A 37 -13.83 -1.32 1.88
N ALA A 38 -13.19 -0.19 1.55
CA ALA A 38 -12.87 0.90 2.48
C ALA A 38 -12.05 0.48 3.73
N THR A 39 -11.53 -0.75 3.74
CA THR A 39 -10.76 -1.32 4.86
C THR A 39 -9.48 -0.49 5.10
N LEU A 40 -8.79 -0.12 4.02
CA LEU A 40 -7.58 0.68 4.08
C LEU A 40 -7.84 2.11 4.59
N ALA A 41 -8.93 2.73 4.13
CA ALA A 41 -9.34 4.06 4.59
C ALA A 41 -9.65 4.08 6.09
N ARG A 42 -10.32 3.04 6.59
CA ARG A 42 -10.61 2.86 8.02
C ARG A 42 -9.34 2.64 8.83
N ALA A 43 -8.45 1.77 8.38
CA ALA A 43 -7.20 1.45 9.06
C ALA A 43 -6.28 2.68 9.17
N LEU A 44 -6.21 3.49 8.10
CA LEU A 44 -5.35 4.67 8.03
C LEU A 44 -6.02 5.96 8.53
N ARG A 45 -7.30 5.91 8.89
CA ARG A 45 -8.13 7.07 9.28
C ARG A 45 -8.04 8.23 8.28
N GLY A 46 -8.15 7.92 7.00
CA GLY A 46 -8.08 8.92 5.95
C GLY A 46 -8.65 8.41 4.64
N LYS A 47 -8.94 9.34 3.73
CA LYS A 47 -9.36 9.00 2.37
C LYS A 47 -8.23 8.28 1.65
N VAL A 48 -8.63 7.36 0.78
CA VAL A 48 -7.74 6.63 -0.13
C VAL A 48 -8.27 6.95 -1.51
N GLU A 49 -7.54 7.78 -2.23
CA GLU A 49 -7.95 8.19 -3.57
C GLU A 49 -7.49 7.14 -4.58
N ARG A 50 -8.11 7.13 -5.77
CA ARG A 50 -7.73 6.19 -6.84
C ARG A 50 -6.25 6.29 -7.20
N GLU A 51 -5.72 7.50 -7.23
CA GLU A 51 -4.29 7.78 -7.51
C GLU A 51 -3.36 7.15 -6.47
N ASP A 52 -3.80 7.04 -5.21
CA ASP A 52 -3.02 6.34 -4.19
C ASP A 52 -2.97 4.83 -4.46
N VAL A 53 -4.07 4.26 -4.95
CA VAL A 53 -4.14 2.83 -5.32
C VAL A 53 -3.22 2.53 -6.49
N GLU A 54 -3.25 3.37 -7.53
CA GLU A 54 -2.39 3.23 -8.71
C GLU A 54 -0.91 3.29 -8.32
N ARG A 55 -0.52 4.25 -7.47
CA ARG A 55 0.84 4.39 -6.95
C ARG A 55 1.29 3.21 -6.09
N LEU A 56 0.39 2.69 -5.24
CA LEU A 56 0.67 1.51 -4.43
C LEU A 56 0.88 0.27 -5.29
N ASN A 57 0.04 0.06 -6.31
CA ASN A 57 0.19 -1.05 -7.27
C ASN A 57 1.51 -0.97 -8.05
N GLU A 58 1.90 0.22 -8.51
CA GLU A 58 3.20 0.44 -9.16
C GLU A 58 4.38 0.12 -8.23
N SER A 59 4.36 0.66 -7.00
CA SER A 59 5.38 0.41 -5.98
C SER A 59 5.54 -1.08 -5.65
N LEU A 60 4.43 -1.82 -5.62
CA LEU A 60 4.44 -3.26 -5.31
C LEU A 60 5.05 -4.06 -6.46
N ARG A 61 4.77 -3.69 -7.71
CA ARG A 61 5.38 -4.29 -8.91
C ARG A 61 6.88 -4.04 -8.97
N GLU A 62 7.32 -2.81 -8.72
CA GLU A 62 8.75 -2.46 -8.66
C GLU A 62 9.49 -3.27 -7.61
N ARG A 63 8.88 -3.42 -6.43
CA ARG A 63 9.45 -4.22 -5.34
C ARG A 63 9.56 -5.70 -5.72
N GLN A 64 8.51 -6.28 -6.29
CA GLN A 64 8.53 -7.67 -6.77
C GLN A 64 9.58 -7.88 -7.87
N ALA A 65 9.72 -6.92 -8.79
CA ALA A 65 10.74 -6.97 -9.85
C ALA A 65 12.16 -6.92 -9.27
N THR A 66 12.37 -6.14 -8.21
CA THR A 66 13.65 -6.07 -7.49
C THR A 66 13.95 -7.36 -6.75
N GLU A 67 12.97 -7.91 -6.03
CA GLU A 67 13.10 -9.18 -5.29
C GLU A 67 13.41 -10.36 -6.24
N ARG A 68 12.83 -10.38 -7.45
CA ARG A 68 13.12 -11.40 -8.48
C ARG A 68 14.50 -11.28 -9.11
N ARG A 69 15.09 -10.08 -9.13
CA ARG A 69 16.44 -9.84 -9.69
C ARG A 69 17.56 -10.14 -8.69
N GLY A 70 17.24 -10.15 -7.40
CA GLY A 70 18.17 -10.50 -6.33
C GLY A 70 18.12 -11.98 -5.90
N ALA A 71 17.29 -12.80 -6.56
CA ALA A 71 17.09 -14.23 -6.28
C ALA A 71 17.85 -15.12 -7.27
#